data_AF-A0AAV4DCC7-F1
#
_entry.id   AF-A0AAV4DCC7-F1
#
_cell.length_a   1.000
_cell.length_b   1.000
_cell.length_c   1.000
_cell.angle_alpha   90.00
_cell.angle_beta   90.00
_cell.angle_gamma   90.00
#
_symmetry.space_group_name_H-M   'P 1'
#
loop_
_entity.id
_entity.type
_entity.pdbx_description
1 polymer ?
#
loop_
_entity_poly.entity_id
_entity_poly.type
_entity_poly.pdbx_seq_one_letter_code
_entity_poly.pdbx_strand_id
1 'polypeptide(L)'
;MKNFVDLPDVKIALDKEEGRENEEDDEVDPDAIDETDWNCSWLPEPTGCFLSRHEYSFYLLSNENRFRKYCHHLISRRWFDNAVLFFIALNCITLAMERPDIPPDSAVVAKGLIVGKHAYLKSGWNVMDGFLVIISLIDIFISLTAASSPKIFGILRVFRLLRTLRPLRVISRAPGLKLVVQTLLSSLRPIGNIVLICCTFFIIFGILGVQLFKGTFYYCKGPDVAHVKNKTMCEAVRGNEWINQKYNFDNLGMALMALFVLASKDGWVQIMYTGLDAVGVDQQPIENYNEWRLIYFISFLLLVAFFVLNMFVGVVVENFHKCRESQEIEERAKRAAKRQEKLDKKRKSEENSKSLASQGWYWCNESGV
;
A
#
# COMPACT_ATOMS: atom_id res chain seq x y z
N MET A 1 43.28 68.55 -42.73
CA MET A 1 42.49 68.31 -43.96
C MET A 1 41.82 66.96 -43.79
N LYS A 2 40.53 66.92 -44.10
CA LYS A 2 39.52 65.91 -43.73
C LYS A 2 39.89 64.46 -44.07
N ASN A 3 39.22 63.54 -43.37
CA ASN A 3 38.62 62.26 -43.82
C ASN A 3 38.95 61.12 -42.83
N PHE A 4 38.07 60.20 -42.46
CA PHE A 4 36.64 59.99 -42.70
C PHE A 4 36.22 58.80 -41.82
N VAL A 5 35.13 58.99 -41.07
CA VAL A 5 34.11 58.03 -40.60
C VAL A 5 34.48 56.96 -39.57
N ASP A 6 33.81 57.13 -38.43
CA ASP A 6 33.70 56.30 -37.24
C ASP A 6 32.93 54.99 -37.45
N LEU A 7 33.43 53.95 -36.78
CA LEU A 7 32.71 52.77 -36.29
C LEU A 7 33.38 52.41 -34.96
N PRO A 8 32.64 52.20 -33.87
CA PRO A 8 33.15 51.37 -32.80
C PRO A 8 32.18 50.24 -32.44
N ASP A 9 32.72 49.02 -32.48
CA ASP A 9 32.31 47.93 -31.61
C ASP A 9 32.97 48.07 -30.23
N VAL A 10 32.39 47.37 -29.24
CA VAL A 10 32.98 46.84 -28.00
C VAL A 10 32.89 47.68 -26.71
N LYS A 11 32.01 47.23 -25.80
CA LYS A 11 32.24 46.82 -24.37
C LYS A 11 30.88 46.88 -23.62
N ILE A 12 30.21 45.77 -23.29
CA ILE A 12 30.43 44.87 -22.13
C ILE A 12 30.55 45.60 -20.78
N ALA A 13 29.43 45.67 -20.04
CA ALA A 13 29.30 45.63 -18.57
C ALA A 13 27.77 45.55 -18.28
N LEU A 14 27.28 44.40 -17.77
CA LEU A 14 26.88 44.20 -16.36
C LEU A 14 25.69 45.07 -15.94
N ASP A 15 24.49 44.46 -15.88
CA ASP A 15 23.54 44.55 -14.74
C ASP A 15 22.23 43.81 -15.08
N LYS A 16 21.98 42.71 -14.35
CA LYS A 16 20.82 41.81 -14.31
C LYS A 16 21.00 41.05 -12.99
N GLU A 17 20.09 40.90 -12.05
CA GLU A 17 18.64 41.03 -11.92
C GLU A 17 18.39 41.31 -10.44
N GLU A 18 17.43 42.17 -10.08
CA GLU A 18 16.91 42.20 -8.71
C GLU A 18 15.37 42.18 -8.72
N GLY A 19 14.86 41.38 -7.80
CA GLY A 19 13.53 40.81 -7.75
C GLY A 19 12.41 41.77 -7.41
N ARG A 20 11.25 41.32 -7.86
CA ARG A 20 9.87 41.70 -7.54
C ARG A 20 9.55 41.31 -6.09
N GLU A 21 8.69 42.09 -5.41
CA GLU A 21 7.49 41.65 -4.66
C GLU A 21 7.02 42.73 -3.66
N ASN A 22 5.79 43.20 -3.84
CA ASN A 22 4.96 43.89 -2.85
C ASN A 22 3.56 43.28 -2.99
N GLU A 23 3.09 42.56 -1.97
CA GLU A 23 1.70 42.11 -1.78
C GLU A 23 1.29 42.37 -0.32
N GLU A 24 0.24 43.16 -0.16
CA GLU A 24 -0.74 43.26 0.95
C GLU A 24 -2.01 43.76 0.23
N ASP A 25 -3.25 43.34 0.45
CA ASP A 25 -3.93 42.30 1.22
C ASP A 25 -5.31 42.20 0.53
N ASP A 26 -5.97 41.04 0.49
CA ASP A 26 -7.44 40.93 0.57
C ASP A 26 -7.87 39.46 0.74
N GLU A 27 -8.92 39.28 1.55
CA GLU A 27 -9.41 38.06 2.23
C GLU A 27 -9.67 36.80 1.35
N VAL A 28 -9.33 35.61 1.88
CA VAL A 28 -9.65 34.30 1.29
C VAL A 28 -10.70 33.54 2.13
N ASP A 29 -11.83 33.23 1.48
CA ASP A 29 -12.95 32.41 1.94
C ASP A 29 -12.59 30.89 1.97
N PRO A 30 -12.77 30.18 3.10
CA PRO A 30 -12.29 28.80 3.26
C PRO A 30 -13.14 27.69 2.57
N ASP A 31 -14.19 28.02 1.83
CA ASP A 31 -15.05 27.00 1.14
C ASP A 31 -14.87 26.91 -0.39
N ALA A 32 -13.84 27.56 -0.98
CA ALA A 32 -13.55 27.44 -2.41
C ALA A 32 -12.68 26.20 -2.72
N ILE A 33 -13.32 25.12 -3.14
CA ILE A 33 -12.65 24.00 -3.83
C ILE A 33 -12.31 24.48 -5.25
N ASP A 34 -11.05 24.85 -5.48
CA ASP A 34 -10.52 25.09 -6.82
C ASP A 34 -10.39 23.75 -7.56
N GLU A 35 -11.35 23.50 -8.45
CA GLU A 35 -11.49 22.29 -9.23
C GLU A 35 -10.81 22.41 -10.61
N THR A 36 -9.75 23.22 -10.73
CA THR A 36 -9.01 23.41 -11.99
C THR A 36 -7.50 23.21 -11.90
N ASP A 37 -7.06 22.02 -11.47
CA ASP A 37 -5.68 21.58 -11.79
C ASP A 37 -5.60 20.10 -12.17
N TRP A 38 -6.18 19.77 -13.32
CA TRP A 38 -5.81 18.60 -14.11
C TRP A 38 -5.09 19.06 -15.37
N ASN A 39 -3.96 19.76 -15.22
CA ASN A 39 -3.14 20.09 -16.37
C ASN A 39 -2.43 18.83 -16.89
N CYS A 40 -3.08 18.11 -17.81
CA CYS A 40 -2.47 17.05 -18.59
C CYS A 40 -1.40 17.65 -19.51
N SER A 41 -0.15 17.70 -19.02
CA SER A 41 1.03 18.27 -19.69
C SER A 41 1.47 17.63 -21.02
N TRP A 42 0.64 16.76 -21.61
CA TRP A 42 0.93 16.02 -22.85
C TRP A 42 -0.09 16.26 -23.97
N LEU A 43 -1.13 17.08 -23.73
CA LEU A 43 -2.08 17.45 -24.77
C LEU A 43 -1.68 18.79 -25.40
N PRO A 44 -1.55 18.89 -26.73
CA PRO A 44 -1.30 20.16 -27.39
C PRO A 44 -2.44 21.15 -27.08
N GLU A 45 -2.09 22.37 -26.70
CA GLU A 45 -3.06 23.43 -26.38
C GLU A 45 -4.02 23.65 -27.58
N PRO A 46 -5.34 23.55 -27.39
CA PRO A 46 -6.29 23.70 -28.48
C PRO A 46 -6.32 25.17 -28.94
N THR A 47 -5.80 25.46 -30.12
CA THR A 47 -5.82 26.80 -30.71
C THR A 47 -7.07 27.01 -31.57
N GLY A 48 -7.76 28.15 -31.37
CA GLY A 48 -8.91 28.59 -32.18
C GLY A 48 -10.30 28.37 -31.56
N CYS A 49 -11.32 28.24 -32.41
CA CYS A 49 -12.77 28.20 -32.07
C CYS A 49 -13.16 27.14 -31.00
N PHE A 50 -12.29 26.17 -30.74
CA PHE A 50 -12.46 25.13 -29.72
C PHE A 50 -12.34 25.62 -28.28
N LEU A 51 -11.70 26.78 -28.02
CA LEU A 51 -11.64 27.38 -26.68
C LEU A 51 -13.04 27.76 -26.14
N SER A 52 -14.00 28.03 -27.02
CA SER A 52 -15.38 28.36 -26.64
C SER A 52 -16.26 27.16 -26.25
N ARG A 53 -15.72 25.92 -26.28
CA ARG A 53 -16.50 24.68 -26.16
C ARG A 53 -16.09 23.79 -24.98
N HIS A 54 -15.37 24.31 -24.00
CA HIS A 54 -14.97 23.54 -22.80
C HIS A 54 -16.16 22.97 -22.01
N GLU A 55 -17.36 23.57 -22.13
CA GLU A 55 -18.57 23.05 -21.48
C GLU A 55 -19.25 21.87 -22.19
N TYR A 56 -18.74 21.44 -23.36
CA TYR A 56 -19.37 20.44 -24.21
C TYR A 56 -18.81 19.03 -23.90
N SER A 57 -19.68 18.05 -23.60
CA SER A 57 -19.23 16.65 -23.53
C SER A 57 -18.71 16.20 -24.91
N PHE A 58 -17.49 15.65 -24.96
CA PHE A 58 -16.75 15.31 -26.18
C PHE A 58 -16.52 16.47 -27.17
N TYR A 59 -16.58 17.74 -26.72
CA TYR A 59 -16.43 18.93 -27.58
C TYR A 59 -17.44 19.05 -28.75
N LEU A 60 -18.48 18.19 -28.76
CA LEU A 60 -19.49 18.04 -29.81
C LEU A 60 -20.92 18.30 -29.31
N LEU A 61 -21.22 18.06 -28.03
CA LEU A 61 -22.58 18.15 -27.46
C LEU A 61 -22.74 19.37 -26.54
N SER A 62 -23.45 20.39 -27.02
CA SER A 62 -23.83 21.58 -26.24
C SER A 62 -24.63 21.22 -24.98
N ASN A 63 -24.49 22.02 -23.92
CA ASN A 63 -25.30 21.92 -22.69
C ASN A 63 -26.81 21.95 -22.96
N GLU A 64 -27.24 22.56 -24.06
CA GLU A 64 -28.65 22.66 -24.48
C GLU A 64 -29.19 21.39 -25.17
N ASN A 65 -28.33 20.45 -25.54
CA ASN A 65 -28.73 19.35 -26.42
C ASN A 65 -29.64 18.33 -25.68
N ARG A 66 -30.81 18.04 -26.26
CA ARG A 66 -31.84 17.16 -25.64
C ARG A 66 -31.31 15.77 -25.31
N PHE A 67 -30.36 15.25 -26.10
CA PHE A 67 -29.73 13.96 -25.86
C PHE A 67 -28.85 13.96 -24.59
N ARG A 68 -28.05 15.01 -24.37
CA ARG A 68 -27.22 15.15 -23.17
C ARG A 68 -28.08 15.33 -21.92
N LYS A 69 -29.12 16.18 -21.99
CA LYS A 69 -30.11 16.33 -20.91
C LYS A 69 -30.82 15.00 -20.62
N TYR A 70 -31.13 14.20 -21.63
CA TYR A 70 -31.70 12.86 -21.47
C TYR A 70 -30.70 11.86 -20.84
N CYS A 71 -29.44 11.81 -21.28
CA CYS A 71 -28.41 10.97 -20.66
C CYS A 71 -28.16 11.36 -19.21
N HIS A 72 -28.11 12.66 -18.91
CA HIS A 72 -28.00 13.17 -17.55
C HIS A 72 -29.23 12.81 -16.71
N HIS A 73 -30.44 12.89 -17.29
CA HIS A 73 -31.69 12.46 -16.66
C HIS A 73 -31.81 10.94 -16.51
N LEU A 74 -31.11 10.16 -17.33
CA LEU A 74 -31.06 8.71 -17.23
C LEU A 74 -30.08 8.29 -16.13
N ILE A 75 -28.92 8.92 -16.05
CA ILE A 75 -27.88 8.67 -15.05
C ILE A 75 -28.31 9.19 -13.67
N SER A 76 -29.03 10.31 -13.58
CA SER A 76 -29.49 10.87 -12.30
C SER A 76 -30.61 10.06 -11.64
N ARG A 77 -31.18 9.08 -12.35
CA ARG A 77 -32.24 8.23 -11.80
C ARG A 77 -31.64 7.19 -10.86
N ARG A 78 -32.09 7.18 -9.61
CA ARG A 78 -31.69 6.21 -8.56
C ARG A 78 -31.78 4.73 -8.97
N TRP A 79 -32.61 4.36 -9.94
CA TRP A 79 -32.70 2.98 -10.42
C TRP A 79 -31.57 2.60 -11.40
N PHE A 80 -30.98 3.57 -12.10
CA PHE A 80 -29.90 3.33 -13.07
C PHE A 80 -28.62 2.87 -12.34
N ASP A 81 -28.29 3.52 -11.24
CA ASP A 81 -27.17 3.10 -10.37
C ASP A 81 -27.39 1.69 -9.82
N ASN A 82 -28.61 1.39 -9.37
CA ASN A 82 -28.96 0.05 -8.89
C ASN A 82 -28.89 -1.00 -10.02
N ALA A 83 -29.24 -0.63 -11.26
CA ALA A 83 -29.16 -1.51 -12.43
C ALA A 83 -27.69 -1.77 -12.84
N VAL A 84 -26.84 -0.74 -12.89
CA VAL A 84 -25.41 -0.89 -13.17
C VAL A 84 -24.76 -1.76 -12.09
N LEU A 85 -25.10 -1.55 -10.83
CA LEU A 85 -24.58 -2.32 -9.72
C LEU A 85 -25.09 -3.77 -9.71
N PHE A 86 -26.34 -3.99 -10.13
CA PHE A 86 -26.91 -5.32 -10.37
C PHE A 86 -26.16 -6.05 -11.48
N PHE A 87 -25.87 -5.39 -12.61
CA PHE A 87 -25.08 -5.99 -13.69
C PHE A 87 -23.63 -6.25 -13.30
N ILE A 88 -23.01 -5.39 -12.48
CA ILE A 88 -21.67 -5.65 -11.91
C ILE A 88 -21.73 -6.86 -10.96
N ALA A 89 -22.74 -6.95 -10.10
CA ALA A 89 -22.92 -8.09 -9.20
C ALA A 89 -23.16 -9.38 -9.98
N LEU A 90 -24.02 -9.34 -11.00
CA LEU A 90 -24.32 -10.46 -11.88
C LEU A 90 -23.08 -10.88 -12.67
N ASN A 91 -22.30 -9.93 -13.20
CA ASN A 91 -21.01 -10.21 -13.85
C ASN A 91 -19.97 -10.79 -12.86
N CYS A 92 -20.00 -10.40 -11.59
CA CYS A 92 -19.13 -11.00 -10.58
C CYS A 92 -19.58 -12.40 -10.17
N ILE A 93 -20.89 -12.66 -10.11
CA ILE A 93 -21.47 -13.97 -9.84
C ILE A 93 -21.18 -14.92 -11.01
N THR A 94 -21.37 -14.48 -12.26
CA THR A 94 -21.02 -15.27 -13.44
C THR A 94 -19.53 -15.55 -13.49
N LEU A 95 -18.67 -14.58 -13.18
CA LEU A 95 -17.21 -14.78 -13.10
C LEU A 95 -16.78 -15.66 -11.91
N ALA A 96 -17.56 -15.74 -10.85
CA ALA A 96 -17.33 -16.68 -9.75
C ALA A 96 -17.81 -18.10 -10.09
N MET A 97 -18.84 -18.21 -10.95
CA MET A 97 -19.33 -19.47 -11.51
C MET A 97 -18.44 -19.99 -12.66
N GLU A 98 -17.75 -19.10 -13.36
CA GLU A 98 -16.86 -19.42 -14.48
C GLU A 98 -15.46 -19.79 -13.97
N ARG A 99 -15.35 -20.99 -13.39
CA ARG A 99 -14.09 -21.72 -13.21
C ARG A 99 -14.05 -22.86 -14.23
N PRO A 100 -13.08 -22.90 -15.16
CA PRO A 100 -13.03 -23.89 -16.24
C PRO A 100 -12.51 -25.29 -15.83
N ASP A 101 -12.31 -25.58 -14.54
CA ASP A 101 -11.67 -26.83 -14.08
C ASP A 101 -12.63 -27.82 -13.38
N ILE A 102 -13.89 -27.92 -13.84
CA ILE A 102 -14.84 -28.90 -13.28
C ILE A 102 -15.38 -29.77 -14.43
N PRO A 103 -15.11 -31.09 -14.44
CA PRO A 103 -15.68 -31.99 -15.45
C PRO A 103 -17.22 -31.98 -15.40
N PRO A 104 -17.89 -32.18 -16.56
CA PRO A 104 -19.33 -31.90 -16.74
C PRO A 104 -20.29 -32.74 -15.89
N ASP A 105 -19.78 -33.73 -15.14
CA ASP A 105 -20.62 -34.69 -14.39
C ASP A 105 -20.81 -34.36 -12.91
N SER A 106 -20.45 -33.16 -12.44
CA SER A 106 -20.81 -32.74 -11.08
C SER A 106 -21.67 -31.50 -11.12
N ALA A 107 -22.98 -31.71 -10.97
CA ALA A 107 -23.93 -30.67 -10.59
C ALA A 107 -23.31 -29.86 -9.44
N VAL A 108 -23.21 -28.55 -9.63
CA VAL A 108 -22.68 -27.56 -8.68
C VAL A 108 -23.42 -27.61 -7.33
N VAL A 109 -24.57 -28.29 -7.27
CA VAL A 109 -25.38 -28.56 -6.08
C VAL A 109 -24.86 -29.75 -5.24
N ALA A 110 -24.08 -30.68 -5.79
CA ALA A 110 -23.68 -31.93 -5.13
C ALA A 110 -22.39 -31.82 -4.28
N LYS A 111 -21.63 -30.72 -4.39
CA LYS A 111 -20.48 -30.43 -3.52
C LYS A 111 -20.83 -29.20 -2.70
N GLY A 112 -21.41 -29.45 -1.52
CA GLY A 112 -21.97 -28.43 -0.64
C GLY A 112 -21.07 -27.21 -0.44
N LEU A 113 -21.72 -26.04 -0.33
CA LEU A 113 -21.12 -24.72 -0.13
C LEU A 113 -20.15 -24.68 1.07
N ILE A 114 -20.37 -25.56 2.06
CA ILE A 114 -19.67 -25.58 3.35
C ILE A 114 -18.98 -26.93 3.63
N VAL A 115 -19.48 -28.06 3.11
CA VAL A 115 -18.99 -29.40 3.47
C VAL A 115 -18.74 -30.25 2.23
N GLY A 116 -17.47 -30.54 1.97
CA GLY A 116 -16.99 -31.41 0.89
C GLY A 116 -15.46 -31.31 0.72
N LYS A 117 -14.80 -32.38 0.25
CA LYS A 117 -13.34 -32.38 0.00
C LYS A 117 -12.89 -31.32 -1.02
N HIS A 118 -13.82 -30.82 -1.84
CA HIS A 118 -13.65 -29.71 -2.79
C HIS A 118 -14.66 -28.57 -2.54
N ALA A 119 -14.94 -28.24 -1.28
CA ALA A 119 -15.86 -27.15 -0.93
C ALA A 119 -15.27 -25.77 -1.32
N TYR A 120 -16.14 -24.90 -1.85
CA TYR A 120 -15.77 -23.57 -2.38
C TYR A 120 -15.04 -22.68 -1.36
N LEU A 121 -15.49 -22.71 -0.09
CA LEU A 121 -14.96 -21.90 1.02
C LEU A 121 -13.59 -22.35 1.56
N LYS A 122 -13.05 -23.49 1.10
CA LYS A 122 -11.72 -23.95 1.54
C LYS A 122 -10.58 -23.20 0.85
N SER A 123 -10.84 -22.58 -0.32
CA SER A 123 -9.84 -21.77 -1.04
C SER A 123 -9.85 -20.33 -0.50
N GLY A 124 -8.73 -19.87 0.06
CA GLY A 124 -8.60 -18.51 0.60
C GLY A 124 -8.90 -17.41 -0.44
N TRP A 125 -8.62 -17.66 -1.71
CA TRP A 125 -8.94 -16.75 -2.81
C TRP A 125 -10.45 -16.64 -3.07
N ASN A 126 -11.18 -17.74 -2.93
CA ASN A 126 -12.64 -17.76 -3.07
C ASN A 126 -13.33 -17.13 -1.84
N VAL A 127 -12.73 -17.26 -0.65
CA VAL A 127 -13.20 -16.57 0.57
C VAL A 127 -13.03 -15.06 0.45
N MET A 128 -11.90 -14.58 -0.09
CA MET A 128 -11.67 -13.16 -0.38
C MET A 128 -12.68 -12.61 -1.39
N ASP A 129 -12.91 -13.33 -2.50
CA ASP A 129 -13.91 -12.92 -3.49
C ASP A 129 -15.33 -12.92 -2.91
N GLY A 130 -15.69 -13.92 -2.09
CA GLY A 130 -16.96 -13.98 -1.37
C GLY A 130 -17.13 -12.81 -0.39
N PHE A 131 -16.09 -12.44 0.34
CA PHE A 131 -16.10 -11.29 1.25
C PHE A 131 -16.34 -9.97 0.50
N LEU A 132 -15.71 -9.76 -0.66
CA LEU A 132 -15.92 -8.56 -1.49
C LEU A 132 -17.34 -8.49 -2.07
N VAL A 133 -17.94 -9.64 -2.41
CA VAL A 133 -19.35 -9.73 -2.83
C VAL A 133 -20.26 -9.37 -1.67
N ILE A 134 -20.01 -9.89 -0.46
CA ILE A 134 -20.79 -9.56 0.75
C ILE A 134 -20.72 -8.07 1.07
N ILE A 135 -19.54 -7.44 1.04
CA ILE A 135 -19.40 -5.98 1.22
C ILE A 135 -20.27 -5.22 0.20
N SER A 136 -20.25 -5.67 -1.06
CA SER A 136 -21.02 -5.01 -2.12
C SER A 136 -22.54 -5.18 -1.93
N LEU A 137 -23.00 -6.34 -1.45
CA LEU A 137 -24.41 -6.60 -1.12
C LEU A 137 -24.88 -5.79 0.08
N ILE A 138 -24.05 -5.70 1.13
CA ILE A 138 -24.34 -4.89 2.33
C ILE A 138 -24.49 -3.42 1.94
N ASP A 139 -23.62 -2.90 1.08
CA ASP A 139 -23.70 -1.51 0.66
C ASP A 139 -24.96 -1.23 -0.19
N ILE A 140 -25.39 -2.18 -1.04
CA ILE A 140 -26.68 -2.10 -1.75
C ILE A 140 -27.84 -2.05 -0.75
N PHE A 141 -27.85 -2.98 0.20
CA PHE A 141 -28.92 -3.12 1.18
C PHE A 141 -29.04 -1.87 2.07
N ILE A 142 -27.91 -1.32 2.54
CA ILE A 142 -27.91 -0.10 3.35
C ILE A 142 -28.31 1.12 2.49
N SER A 143 -27.85 1.20 1.24
CA SER A 143 -28.25 2.29 0.32
C SER A 143 -29.76 2.31 0.04
N LEU A 144 -30.42 1.16 0.09
CA LEU A 144 -31.87 1.03 -0.10
C LEU A 144 -32.69 1.34 1.15
N THR A 145 -32.16 1.05 2.35
CA THR A 145 -32.89 1.17 3.63
C THR A 145 -32.61 2.48 4.37
N ALA A 146 -31.48 3.15 4.10
CA ALA A 146 -30.98 4.26 4.89
C ALA A 146 -31.52 5.65 4.50
N ALA A 147 -32.75 5.76 4.00
CA ALA A 147 -33.33 7.05 3.62
C ALA A 147 -33.55 8.02 4.81
N SER A 148 -33.42 7.58 6.07
CA SER A 148 -33.98 8.33 7.21
C SER A 148 -33.08 8.56 8.43
N SER A 149 -31.79 8.13 8.45
CA SER A 149 -30.98 8.14 9.69
C SER A 149 -29.55 8.69 9.55
N PRO A 150 -29.17 9.80 10.22
CA PRO A 150 -27.84 10.44 10.16
C PRO A 150 -26.66 9.53 10.53
N LYS A 151 -26.84 8.63 11.52
CA LYS A 151 -25.79 7.69 11.95
C LYS A 151 -25.42 6.65 10.88
N ILE A 152 -26.37 6.33 9.99
CA ILE A 152 -26.17 5.36 8.91
C ILE A 152 -25.32 5.98 7.78
N PHE A 153 -25.38 7.30 7.58
CA PHE A 153 -24.54 7.99 6.59
C PHE A 153 -23.04 7.88 6.89
N GLY A 154 -22.63 7.85 8.17
CA GLY A 154 -21.23 7.64 8.57
C GLY A 154 -20.73 6.23 8.22
N ILE A 155 -21.51 5.21 8.58
CA ILE A 155 -21.18 3.79 8.27
C ILE A 155 -21.15 3.56 6.75
N LEU A 156 -22.07 4.20 6.00
CA LEU A 156 -22.12 4.14 4.54
C LEU A 156 -20.84 4.65 3.88
N ARG A 157 -20.17 5.66 4.46
CA ARG A 157 -18.88 6.15 3.92
C ARG A 157 -17.81 5.06 3.98
N VAL A 158 -17.74 4.31 5.08
CA VAL A 158 -16.77 3.21 5.23
C VAL A 158 -17.05 2.09 4.23
N PHE A 159 -18.31 1.67 4.06
CA PHE A 159 -18.65 0.64 3.06
C PHE A 159 -18.39 1.10 1.62
N ARG A 160 -18.63 2.39 1.33
CA ARG A 160 -18.26 2.99 0.03
C ARG A 160 -16.75 2.98 -0.18
N LEU A 161 -15.94 3.26 0.85
CA LEU A 161 -14.48 3.15 0.78
C LEU A 161 -14.03 1.70 0.54
N LEU A 162 -14.67 0.71 1.17
CA LEU A 162 -14.35 -0.71 0.95
C LEU A 162 -14.64 -1.18 -0.48
N ARG A 163 -15.52 -0.51 -1.24
CA ARG A 163 -15.67 -0.77 -2.68
C ARG A 163 -14.40 -0.48 -3.48
N THR A 164 -13.50 0.38 -2.99
CA THR A 164 -12.19 0.61 -3.64
C THR A 164 -11.29 -0.61 -3.61
N LEU A 165 -11.59 -1.64 -2.79
CA LEU A 165 -10.88 -2.91 -2.76
C LEU A 165 -11.26 -3.85 -3.93
N ARG A 166 -12.24 -3.50 -4.76
CA ARG A 166 -12.64 -4.29 -5.95
C ARG A 166 -11.48 -4.68 -6.87
N PRO A 167 -10.43 -3.88 -7.11
CA PRO A 167 -9.26 -4.31 -7.89
C PRO A 167 -8.51 -5.50 -7.29
N LEU A 168 -8.65 -5.83 -6.00
CA LEU A 168 -8.01 -7.01 -5.40
C LEU A 168 -8.50 -8.33 -6.02
N ARG A 169 -9.71 -8.36 -6.60
CA ARG A 169 -10.20 -9.51 -7.39
C ARG A 169 -9.34 -9.80 -8.63
N VAL A 170 -8.51 -8.85 -9.07
CA VAL A 170 -7.54 -9.08 -10.15
C VAL A 170 -6.46 -10.07 -9.69
N ILE A 171 -6.09 -10.05 -8.40
CA ILE A 171 -5.15 -11.02 -7.82
C ILE A 171 -5.74 -12.44 -7.90
N SER A 172 -7.04 -12.61 -7.65
CA SER A 172 -7.69 -13.93 -7.74
C SER A 172 -7.90 -14.42 -9.18
N ARG A 173 -7.80 -13.53 -10.18
CA ARG A 173 -7.95 -13.83 -11.62
C ARG A 173 -6.62 -14.00 -12.35
N ALA A 174 -5.58 -13.27 -11.97
CA ALA A 174 -4.27 -13.32 -12.61
C ALA A 174 -3.35 -14.34 -11.91
N PRO A 175 -3.02 -15.49 -12.54
CA PRO A 175 -2.17 -16.51 -11.92
C PRO A 175 -0.75 -16.01 -11.62
N GLY A 176 -0.20 -15.10 -12.45
CA GLY A 176 1.10 -14.48 -12.20
C GLY A 176 1.14 -13.65 -10.91
N LEU A 177 0.08 -12.88 -10.63
CA LEU A 177 0.01 -12.04 -9.42
C LEU A 177 -0.19 -12.89 -8.15
N LYS A 178 -0.91 -14.01 -8.24
CA LYS A 178 -1.01 -14.99 -7.14
C LYS A 178 0.35 -15.52 -6.74
N LEU A 179 1.18 -15.87 -7.71
CA LEU A 179 2.51 -16.39 -7.46
C LEU A 179 3.36 -15.37 -6.70
N VAL A 180 3.35 -14.10 -7.13
CA VAL A 180 4.08 -13.01 -6.46
C VAL A 180 3.59 -12.78 -5.02
N VAL A 181 2.27 -12.71 -4.81
CA VAL A 181 1.73 -12.52 -3.45
C VAL A 181 2.06 -13.73 -2.55
N GLN A 182 1.96 -14.95 -3.08
CA GLN A 182 2.27 -16.15 -2.33
C GLN A 182 3.75 -16.25 -1.95
N THR A 183 4.68 -15.86 -2.83
CA THR A 183 6.10 -15.83 -2.52
C THR A 183 6.42 -14.78 -1.46
N LEU A 184 5.83 -13.58 -1.54
CA LEU A 184 5.96 -12.52 -0.52
C LEU A 184 5.41 -12.97 0.84
N LEU A 185 4.22 -13.56 0.89
CA LEU A 185 3.66 -14.06 2.15
C LEU A 185 4.49 -15.20 2.74
N SER A 186 5.10 -16.04 1.89
CA SER A 186 6.00 -17.11 2.34
C SER A 186 7.32 -16.59 2.92
N SER A 187 7.78 -15.41 2.47
CA SER A 187 9.00 -14.76 2.98
C SER A 187 8.75 -13.91 4.23
N LEU A 188 7.51 -13.52 4.53
CA LEU A 188 7.15 -12.83 5.79
C LEU A 188 7.23 -13.72 7.03
N ARG A 189 6.94 -15.02 6.90
CA ARG A 189 6.94 -15.98 8.03
C ARG A 189 8.25 -15.99 8.84
N PRO A 190 9.45 -16.10 8.23
CA PRO A 190 10.71 -16.04 8.98
C PRO A 190 10.99 -14.67 9.63
N ILE A 191 10.44 -13.59 9.07
CA ILE A 191 10.65 -12.21 9.56
C ILE A 191 9.86 -11.96 10.85
N GLY A 192 8.75 -12.67 11.06
CA GLY A 192 7.80 -12.43 12.16
C GLY A 192 8.43 -12.44 13.55
N ASN A 193 9.39 -13.33 13.82
CA ASN A 193 10.05 -13.42 15.14
C ASN A 193 10.87 -12.15 15.45
N ILE A 194 11.60 -11.63 14.47
CA ILE A 194 12.42 -10.42 14.63
C ILE A 194 11.52 -9.20 14.80
N VAL A 195 10.44 -9.11 14.01
CA VAL A 195 9.46 -8.02 14.10
C VAL A 195 8.78 -8.01 15.46
N LEU A 196 8.41 -9.16 16.02
CA LEU A 196 7.79 -9.23 17.35
C LEU A 196 8.72 -8.72 18.45
N ILE A 197 10.01 -9.07 18.39
CA ILE A 197 11.03 -8.55 19.31
C ILE A 197 11.15 -7.02 19.14
N CYS A 198 11.24 -6.54 17.90
CA CYS A 198 11.31 -5.12 17.58
C CYS A 198 10.09 -4.34 18.14
N CYS A 199 8.87 -4.85 17.93
CA CYS A 199 7.65 -4.25 18.47
C CYS A 199 7.67 -4.16 20.00
N THR A 200 8.24 -5.15 20.68
CA THR A 200 8.39 -5.13 22.15
C THR A 200 9.30 -3.98 22.59
N PHE A 201 10.44 -3.79 21.91
CA PHE A 201 11.32 -2.65 22.18
C PHE A 201 10.66 -1.30 21.88
N PHE A 202 9.87 -1.21 20.80
CA PHE A 202 9.10 0.01 20.50
C PHE A 202 8.14 0.37 21.63
N ILE A 203 7.45 -0.62 22.22
CA ILE A 203 6.56 -0.39 23.35
C ILE A 203 7.36 0.09 24.58
N ILE A 204 8.49 -0.53 24.88
CA ILE A 204 9.36 -0.12 26.01
C ILE A 204 9.81 1.33 25.83
N PHE A 205 10.37 1.69 24.67
CA PHE A 205 10.79 3.05 24.37
C PHE A 205 9.61 4.03 24.33
N GLY A 206 8.43 3.58 23.90
CA GLY A 206 7.20 4.38 23.90
C GLY A 206 6.77 4.73 25.32
N ILE A 207 6.76 3.76 26.23
CA ILE A 207 6.44 3.99 27.64
C ILE A 207 7.49 4.92 28.26
N LEU A 208 8.79 4.68 28.03
CA LEU A 208 9.86 5.56 28.52
C LEU A 208 9.72 6.99 27.98
N GLY A 209 9.40 7.15 26.69
CA GLY A 209 9.17 8.44 26.07
C GLY A 209 7.99 9.19 26.70
N VAL A 210 6.88 8.50 26.98
CA VAL A 210 5.74 9.10 27.69
C VAL A 210 6.15 9.58 29.08
N GLN A 211 6.97 8.82 29.82
CA GLN A 211 7.43 9.27 31.14
C GLN A 211 8.36 10.48 31.07
N LEU A 212 9.16 10.61 30.01
CA LEU A 212 10.13 11.70 29.85
C LEU A 212 9.53 12.99 29.28
N PHE A 213 8.55 12.87 28.37
CA PHE A 213 8.14 13.98 27.49
C PHE A 213 6.65 14.30 27.50
N LYS A 214 5.85 13.63 28.33
CA LYS A 214 4.40 13.90 28.40
C LYS A 214 4.11 15.35 28.77
N GLY A 215 3.34 16.03 27.93
CA GLY A 215 2.91 17.41 28.13
C GLY A 215 3.99 18.47 27.90
N THR A 216 5.19 18.10 27.46
CA THR A 216 6.33 19.04 27.31
C THR A 216 6.56 19.50 25.86
N PHE A 217 5.82 18.93 24.90
CA PHE A 217 5.96 19.19 23.45
C PHE A 217 5.05 20.32 22.97
N TYR A 218 4.54 21.14 23.88
CA TYR A 218 3.74 22.30 23.51
C TYR A 218 4.64 23.52 23.25
N TYR A 219 4.20 24.39 22.35
CA TYR A 219 4.88 25.63 22.05
C TYR A 219 3.88 26.74 21.69
N CYS A 220 4.28 27.98 21.92
CA CYS A 220 3.53 29.15 21.49
C CYS A 220 3.76 29.44 20.00
N LYS A 221 2.68 29.59 19.24
CA LYS A 221 2.71 30.04 17.84
C LYS A 221 1.95 31.36 17.72
N GLY A 222 2.58 32.38 17.14
CA GLY A 222 1.94 33.65 16.85
C GLY A 222 2.95 34.77 16.52
N PRO A 223 2.48 36.02 16.36
CA PRO A 223 3.32 37.12 15.89
C PRO A 223 4.34 37.64 16.92
N ASP A 224 4.08 37.53 18.23
CA ASP A 224 4.99 37.99 19.28
C ASP A 224 5.28 36.87 20.30
N VAL A 225 6.42 36.19 20.13
CA VAL A 225 6.83 35.03 20.96
C VAL A 225 8.15 35.24 21.70
N ALA A 226 8.84 36.37 21.49
CA ALA A 226 10.22 36.58 21.97
C ALA A 226 10.36 36.60 23.50
N HIS A 227 9.29 36.96 24.22
CA HIS A 227 9.28 37.09 25.69
C HIS A 227 8.32 36.11 26.38
N VAL A 228 7.77 35.15 25.65
CA VAL A 228 6.83 34.16 26.18
C VAL A 228 7.60 33.02 26.84
N LYS A 229 7.42 32.83 28.15
CA LYS A 229 8.06 31.73 28.90
C LYS A 229 7.13 30.58 29.23
N ASN A 230 5.84 30.86 29.41
CA ASN A 230 4.84 29.90 29.87
C ASN A 230 3.58 30.01 29.02
N LYS A 231 2.74 28.96 29.05
CA LYS A 231 1.43 28.92 28.40
C LYS A 231 0.57 30.15 28.71
N THR A 232 0.49 30.55 29.98
CA THR A 232 -0.33 31.71 30.39
C THR A 232 0.13 33.02 29.77
N MET A 233 1.43 33.18 29.51
CA MET A 233 1.98 34.34 28.82
C MET A 233 1.69 34.29 27.32
N CYS A 234 1.68 33.09 26.73
CA CYS A 234 1.29 32.89 25.33
C CYS A 234 -0.17 33.31 25.13
N GLU A 235 -1.08 32.77 25.94
CA GLU A 235 -2.52 33.02 25.84
C GLU A 235 -2.93 34.45 26.22
N ALA A 236 -2.07 35.19 26.92
CA ALA A 236 -2.30 36.60 27.25
C ALA A 236 -2.10 37.55 26.07
N VAL A 237 -1.30 37.14 25.07
CA VAL A 237 -1.02 37.95 23.87
C VAL A 237 -2.07 37.63 22.81
N ARG A 238 -2.76 38.66 22.30
CA ARG A 238 -3.79 38.50 21.28
C ARG A 238 -3.18 37.99 19.97
N GLY A 239 -3.68 36.86 19.47
CA GLY A 239 -3.22 36.23 18.22
C GLY A 239 -2.19 35.12 18.41
N ASN A 240 -1.75 34.86 19.64
CA ASN A 240 -0.92 33.71 19.97
C ASN A 240 -1.78 32.49 20.34
N GLU A 241 -1.35 31.31 19.93
CA GLU A 241 -1.98 30.03 20.24
C GLU A 241 -0.99 29.05 20.86
N TRP A 242 -1.40 28.37 21.94
CA TRP A 242 -0.62 27.32 22.58
C TRP A 242 -0.93 25.96 21.95
N ILE A 243 -0.05 25.51 21.06
CA ILE A 243 -0.29 24.34 20.22
C ILE A 243 0.66 23.19 20.57
N ASN A 244 0.16 21.96 20.40
CA ASN A 244 0.97 20.76 20.58
C ASN A 244 1.62 20.35 19.27
N GLN A 245 2.82 19.79 19.35
CA GLN A 245 3.48 19.19 18.20
C GLN A 245 2.69 17.99 17.68
N LYS A 246 2.66 17.82 16.35
CA LYS A 246 1.96 16.72 15.68
C LYS A 246 2.44 15.33 16.14
N TYR A 247 3.75 15.21 16.35
CA TYR A 247 4.39 14.01 16.86
C TYR A 247 4.85 14.28 18.30
N ASN A 248 4.10 13.78 19.28
CA ASN A 248 4.33 13.99 20.70
C ASN A 248 4.26 12.68 21.51
N PHE A 249 4.52 12.77 22.81
CA PHE A 249 4.60 11.63 23.73
C PHE A 249 3.54 11.70 24.84
N ASP A 250 2.37 12.29 24.58
CA ASP A 250 1.34 12.47 25.63
C ASP A 250 0.64 11.16 26.03
N ASN A 251 0.57 10.22 25.09
CA ASN A 251 0.03 8.88 25.29
C ASN A 251 0.84 7.86 24.48
N LEU A 252 0.68 6.57 24.82
CA LEU A 252 1.44 5.49 24.19
C LEU A 252 1.23 5.43 22.67
N GLY A 253 0.02 5.70 22.17
CA GLY A 253 -0.26 5.66 20.73
C GLY A 253 0.49 6.74 19.96
N MET A 254 0.45 7.98 20.45
CA MET A 254 1.18 9.11 19.86
C MET A 254 2.70 8.89 19.95
N ALA A 255 3.18 8.38 21.09
CA ALA A 255 4.58 8.02 21.27
C ALA A 255 5.04 6.95 20.27
N LEU A 256 4.22 5.91 20.04
CA LEU A 256 4.51 4.89 19.03
C LEU A 256 4.50 5.46 17.60
N MET A 257 3.62 6.44 17.30
CA MET A 257 3.64 7.16 16.03
C MET A 257 4.92 7.97 15.86
N ALA A 258 5.34 8.71 16.89
CA ALA A 258 6.58 9.49 16.88
C ALA A 258 7.81 8.57 16.72
N LEU A 259 7.86 7.44 17.44
CA LEU A 259 8.91 6.43 17.31
C LEU A 259 8.93 5.75 15.94
N PHE A 260 7.77 5.54 15.31
CA PHE A 260 7.69 5.03 13.95
C PHE A 260 8.30 6.01 12.94
N VAL A 261 7.99 7.30 13.07
CA VAL A 261 8.59 8.36 12.24
C VAL A 261 10.10 8.44 12.49
N LEU A 262 10.55 8.44 13.76
CA LEU A 262 11.97 8.38 14.12
C LEU A 262 12.67 7.15 13.49
N ALA A 263 12.06 5.98 13.54
CA ALA A 263 12.59 4.74 12.97
C ALA A 263 12.72 4.80 11.43
N SER A 264 11.80 5.49 10.76
CA SER A 264 11.85 5.71 9.32
C SER A 264 12.96 6.67 8.89
N LYS A 265 13.52 7.44 9.84
CA LYS A 265 14.47 8.54 9.61
C LYS A 265 13.94 9.65 8.70
N ASP A 266 12.63 9.75 8.55
CA ASP A 266 12.00 10.90 7.92
C ASP A 266 11.53 11.87 9.00
N GLY A 267 11.87 13.15 8.90
CA GLY A 267 11.52 14.17 9.91
C GLY A 267 12.05 13.93 11.33
N TRP A 268 12.95 12.95 11.55
CA TRP A 268 13.43 12.53 12.87
C TRP A 268 14.18 13.63 13.63
N VAL A 269 14.92 14.47 12.90
CA VAL A 269 15.74 15.56 13.45
C VAL A 269 14.85 16.57 14.18
N GLN A 270 13.68 16.91 13.62
CA GLN A 270 12.75 17.85 14.23
C GLN A 270 12.18 17.32 15.55
N ILE A 271 11.84 16.03 15.60
CA ILE A 271 11.31 15.38 16.81
C ILE A 271 12.40 15.34 17.89
N MET A 272 13.64 15.07 17.50
CA MET A 272 14.79 15.07 18.41
C MET A 272 15.06 16.45 18.99
N TYR A 273 15.11 17.51 18.18
CA TYR A 273 15.33 18.88 18.68
C TYR A 273 14.19 19.33 19.59
N THR A 274 12.93 19.04 19.21
CA THR A 274 11.77 19.29 20.07
C THR A 274 11.92 18.62 21.45
N GLY A 275 12.43 17.39 21.49
CA GLY A 275 12.70 16.69 22.75
C GLY A 275 13.88 17.25 23.55
N LEU A 276 14.89 17.78 22.88
CA LEU A 276 16.05 18.43 23.50
C LEU A 276 15.66 19.75 24.16
N ASP A 277 14.79 20.51 23.49
CA ASP A 277 14.38 21.86 23.88
C ASP A 277 13.21 21.85 24.88
N ALA A 278 12.55 20.71 25.06
CA ALA A 278 11.45 20.59 26.00
C ALA A 278 11.90 20.94 27.44
N VAL A 279 11.12 21.71 28.19
CA VAL A 279 11.51 22.12 29.55
C VAL A 279 10.68 21.37 30.58
N GLY A 280 9.37 21.62 30.55
CA GLY A 280 8.39 21.05 31.45
C GLY A 280 6.97 21.31 30.93
N VAL A 281 5.97 20.86 31.68
CA VAL A 281 4.56 21.06 31.32
C VAL A 281 4.21 22.54 31.38
N ASP A 282 3.52 23.05 30.35
CA ASP A 282 3.11 24.45 30.20
C ASP A 282 4.26 25.48 30.18
N GLN A 283 5.48 25.02 29.88
CA GLN A 283 6.68 25.85 29.70
C GLN A 283 7.04 25.94 28.22
N GLN A 284 7.44 27.12 27.74
CA GLN A 284 7.94 27.31 26.39
C GLN A 284 9.27 26.54 26.22
N PRO A 285 9.49 25.83 25.11
CA PRO A 285 10.76 25.17 24.84
C PRO A 285 11.92 26.18 24.83
N ILE A 286 13.05 25.75 25.39
CA ILE A 286 14.29 26.53 25.45
C ILE A 286 15.36 25.72 24.72
N GLU A 287 16.02 26.35 23.75
CA GLU A 287 17.07 25.71 22.96
C GLU A 287 18.13 25.06 23.86
N ASN A 288 18.42 23.78 23.60
CA ASN A 288 19.42 22.99 24.32
C ASN A 288 19.22 22.94 25.85
N TYR A 289 17.97 22.96 26.34
CA TYR A 289 17.68 22.92 27.78
C TYR A 289 18.29 21.69 28.47
N ASN A 290 18.17 20.50 27.87
CA ASN A 290 18.75 19.28 28.44
C ASN A 290 19.32 18.35 27.37
N GLU A 291 20.62 18.49 27.13
CA GLU A 291 21.37 17.71 26.15
C GLU A 291 21.36 16.20 26.42
N TRP A 292 21.20 15.75 27.67
CA TRP A 292 21.19 14.33 28.02
C TRP A 292 20.02 13.56 27.39
N ARG A 293 18.94 14.26 27.03
CA ARG A 293 17.80 13.64 26.35
C ARG A 293 18.15 13.20 24.93
N LEU A 294 19.23 13.70 24.34
CA LEU A 294 19.78 13.21 23.08
C LEU A 294 20.07 11.71 23.13
N ILE A 295 20.54 11.19 24.28
CA ILE A 295 20.87 9.78 24.45
C ILE A 295 19.65 8.90 24.21
N TYR A 296 18.45 9.33 24.60
CA TYR A 296 17.21 8.60 24.33
C TYR A 296 16.99 8.41 22.83
N PHE A 297 17.08 9.48 22.03
CA PHE A 297 16.86 9.42 20.59
C PHE A 297 17.96 8.65 19.86
N ILE A 298 19.23 8.90 20.19
CA ILE A 298 20.36 8.23 19.55
C ILE A 298 20.38 6.73 19.89
N SER A 299 20.14 6.35 21.15
CA SER A 299 20.08 4.93 21.54
C SER A 299 18.94 4.18 20.83
N PHE A 300 17.77 4.81 20.69
CA PHE A 300 16.66 4.26 19.93
C PHE A 300 17.03 4.05 18.45
N LEU A 301 17.62 5.06 17.80
CA LEU A 301 18.02 4.98 16.39
C LEU A 301 19.07 3.89 16.14
N LEU A 302 20.06 3.75 17.02
CA LEU A 302 21.07 2.69 16.92
C LEU A 302 20.45 1.31 17.09
N LEU A 303 19.53 1.15 18.05
CA LEU A 303 18.83 -0.10 18.30
C LEU A 303 17.96 -0.50 17.10
N VAL A 304 17.18 0.43 16.54
CA VAL A 304 16.37 0.16 15.34
C VAL A 304 17.24 -0.18 14.14
N ALA A 305 18.33 0.57 13.92
CA ALA A 305 19.26 0.28 12.83
C ALA A 305 19.87 -1.13 12.97
N PHE A 306 20.22 -1.55 14.19
CA PHE A 306 20.68 -2.91 14.46
C PHE A 306 19.62 -3.96 14.12
N PHE A 307 18.35 -3.75 14.49
CA PHE A 307 17.26 -4.66 14.13
C PHE A 307 17.03 -4.73 12.62
N VAL A 308 17.07 -3.62 11.90
CA VAL A 308 16.91 -3.59 10.44
C VAL A 308 18.03 -4.36 9.75
N LEU A 309 19.28 -4.19 10.19
CA LEU A 309 20.42 -4.95 9.68
C LEU A 309 20.26 -6.45 9.97
N ASN A 310 19.87 -6.82 11.19
CA ASN A 310 19.65 -8.23 11.54
C ASN A 310 18.47 -8.85 10.80
N MET A 311 17.42 -8.08 10.52
CA MET A 311 16.30 -8.52 9.68
C MET A 311 16.78 -8.80 8.26
N PHE A 312 17.58 -7.91 7.67
CA PHE A 312 18.14 -8.09 6.33
C PHE A 312 19.01 -9.35 6.27
N VAL A 313 19.96 -9.50 7.21
CA VAL A 313 20.79 -10.70 7.31
C VAL A 313 19.94 -11.95 7.49
N GLY A 314 18.93 -11.91 8.37
CA GLY A 314 18.02 -13.02 8.59
C GLY A 314 17.29 -13.46 7.32
N VAL A 315 16.77 -12.53 6.53
CA VAL A 315 16.10 -12.83 5.25
C VAL A 315 17.06 -13.43 4.23
N VAL A 316 18.27 -12.86 4.11
CA VAL A 316 19.29 -13.36 3.17
C VAL A 316 19.73 -14.77 3.56
N VAL A 317 19.99 -15.01 4.85
CA VAL A 317 20.41 -16.31 5.39
C VAL A 317 19.30 -17.35 5.21
N GLU A 318 18.05 -17.02 5.51
CA GLU A 318 16.91 -17.91 5.31
C GLU A 318 16.73 -18.28 3.82
N ASN A 319 16.83 -17.30 2.91
CA ASN A 319 16.77 -17.56 1.48
C ASN A 319 17.93 -18.42 1.00
N PHE A 320 19.14 -18.21 1.54
CA PHE A 320 20.31 -19.03 1.25
C PHE A 320 20.11 -20.48 1.74
N HIS A 321 19.58 -20.67 2.94
CA HIS A 321 19.26 -22.00 3.47
C HIS A 321 18.21 -22.72 2.62
N LYS A 322 17.13 -22.04 2.22
CA LYS A 322 16.11 -22.61 1.32
C LYS A 322 16.68 -23.02 -0.03
N CYS A 323 17.56 -22.21 -0.62
CA CYS A 323 18.21 -22.52 -1.88
C CYS A 323 19.11 -23.76 -1.75
N ARG A 324 19.92 -23.81 -0.69
CA ARG A 324 20.81 -24.94 -0.42
C ARG A 324 20.03 -26.24 -0.17
N GLU A 325 18.95 -26.18 0.62
CA GLU A 325 18.09 -27.33 0.89
C GLU A 325 17.42 -27.85 -0.41
N SER A 326 16.94 -26.94 -1.26
CA SER A 326 16.35 -27.31 -2.55
C SER A 326 17.35 -28.01 -3.47
N GLN A 327 18.60 -27.53 -3.51
CA GLN A 327 19.68 -28.16 -4.27
C GLN A 327 20.04 -29.54 -3.72
N GLU A 328 20.14 -29.70 -2.40
CA GLU A 328 20.42 -30.99 -1.77
C GLU A 328 19.32 -32.03 -2.06
N ILE A 329 18.05 -31.63 -2.01
CA ILE A 329 16.91 -32.50 -2.35
C ILE A 329 16.98 -32.91 -3.81
N GLU A 330 17.24 -31.98 -4.73
CA GLU A 330 17.34 -32.26 -6.16
C GLU A 330 18.51 -33.21 -6.47
N GLU A 331 19.67 -33.02 -5.84
CA GLU A 331 20.80 -33.93 -5.97
C GLU A 331 20.50 -35.33 -5.43
N ARG A 332 19.86 -35.43 -4.26
CA ARG A 332 19.44 -36.72 -3.69
C ARG A 332 18.45 -37.42 -4.60
N ALA A 333 17.49 -36.69 -5.18
CA ALA A 333 16.53 -37.23 -6.15
C ALA A 333 17.23 -37.73 -7.43
N LYS A 334 18.18 -36.97 -7.99
CA LYS A 334 18.99 -37.40 -9.15
C LYS A 334 19.79 -38.67 -8.84
N ARG A 335 20.39 -38.77 -7.65
CA ARG A 335 21.14 -39.96 -7.21
C ARG A 335 20.23 -41.17 -7.01
N ALA A 336 19.04 -40.98 -6.44
CA ALA A 336 18.05 -42.05 -6.27
C ALA A 336 17.51 -42.55 -7.62
N ALA A 337 17.18 -41.64 -8.56
CA ALA A 337 16.74 -41.99 -9.91
C ALA A 337 17.79 -42.82 -10.66
N LYS A 338 19.07 -42.41 -10.61
CA LYS A 338 20.18 -43.19 -11.19
C LYS A 338 20.32 -44.59 -10.56
N ARG A 339 20.07 -44.74 -9.26
CA ARG A 339 20.09 -46.05 -8.59
C ARG A 339 18.92 -46.92 -9.02
N GLN A 340 17.72 -46.34 -9.11
CA GLN A 340 16.52 -47.04 -9.56
C GLN A 340 16.69 -47.54 -10.99
N GLU A 341 17.21 -46.70 -11.89
CA GLU A 341 17.46 -47.06 -13.29
C GLU A 341 18.44 -48.24 -13.41
N LYS A 342 19.50 -48.26 -12.58
CA LYS A 342 20.45 -49.39 -12.53
C LYS A 342 19.78 -50.68 -12.04
N LEU A 343 18.93 -50.60 -11.02
CA LEU A 343 18.19 -51.76 -10.50
C LEU A 343 17.19 -52.29 -11.52
N ASP A 344 16.47 -51.41 -12.23
CA ASP A 344 15.53 -51.81 -13.27
C ASP A 344 16.24 -52.42 -14.49
N LYS A 345 17.41 -51.89 -14.89
CA LYS A 345 18.26 -52.52 -15.93
C LYS A 345 18.72 -53.91 -15.51
N LYS A 346 19.13 -54.08 -14.25
CA LYS A 346 19.52 -55.38 -13.69
C LYS A 346 18.34 -56.36 -13.65
N ARG A 347 17.16 -55.93 -13.21
CA ARG A 347 15.93 -56.75 -13.21
C ARG A 347 15.55 -57.22 -14.61
N LYS A 348 15.57 -56.33 -15.62
CA LYS A 348 15.31 -56.69 -17.03
C LYS A 348 16.33 -57.69 -17.58
N SER A 349 17.61 -57.54 -17.23
CA SER A 349 18.66 -58.49 -17.59
C SER A 349 18.42 -59.87 -16.97
N GLU A 350 18.01 -59.93 -15.70
CA GLU A 350 17.68 -61.18 -15.00
C GLU A 350 16.42 -61.84 -15.59
N GLU A 351 15.38 -61.06 -15.91
CA GLU A 351 14.16 -61.54 -16.60
C GLU A 351 14.48 -62.12 -17.98
N ASN A 352 15.28 -61.42 -18.80
CA ASN A 352 15.71 -61.92 -20.11
C ASN A 352 16.56 -63.20 -20.00
N SER A 353 17.43 -63.30 -18.99
CA SER A 353 18.22 -64.51 -18.77
C SER A 353 17.34 -65.71 -18.40
N LYS A 354 16.32 -65.51 -17.54
CA LYS A 354 15.35 -66.55 -17.17
C LYS A 354 14.47 -66.97 -18.35
N SER A 355 14.02 -66.03 -19.18
CA SER A 355 13.20 -66.36 -20.36
C SER A 355 13.98 -67.18 -21.40
N LEU A 356 15.25 -66.81 -21.65
CA LEU A 356 16.16 -67.58 -22.51
C LEU A 356 16.40 -68.99 -21.97
N ALA A 357 16.60 -69.15 -20.66
CA ALA A 357 16.75 -70.47 -20.04
C ALA A 357 15.47 -71.33 -20.16
N SER A 358 14.29 -70.72 -19.99
CA SER A 358 13.01 -71.42 -20.14
C SER A 358 12.72 -71.82 -21.59
N GLN A 359 13.09 -70.98 -22.58
CA GLN A 359 13.02 -71.34 -24.00
C GLN A 359 13.98 -72.49 -24.32
N GLY A 360 15.25 -72.41 -23.88
CA GLY A 360 16.22 -73.49 -24.08
C GLY A 360 15.76 -74.84 -23.50
N TRP A 361 15.11 -74.82 -22.34
CA TRP A 361 14.51 -76.01 -21.73
C TRP A 361 13.35 -76.57 -22.58
N TYR A 362 12.51 -75.71 -23.16
CA TYR A 362 11.42 -76.10 -24.08
C TYR A 362 11.96 -76.78 -25.34
N TRP A 363 12.96 -76.19 -26.00
CA TRP A 363 13.58 -76.77 -27.21
C TRP A 363 14.27 -78.12 -26.94
N CYS A 364 14.88 -78.31 -25.77
CA CYS A 364 15.47 -79.59 -25.38
C CYS A 364 14.42 -80.70 -25.19
N ASN A 365 13.20 -80.35 -24.76
CA ASN A 365 12.11 -81.31 -24.57
C ASN A 365 11.34 -81.61 -25.87
N GLU A 366 11.22 -80.66 -26.80
CA GLU A 366 10.60 -80.89 -28.12
C GLU A 366 11.52 -81.61 -29.11
N SER A 367 12.84 -81.54 -28.95
CA SER A 367 13.81 -82.27 -29.78
C SER A 367 14.00 -83.74 -29.39
N GLY A 368 13.20 -84.23 -28.42
CA GLY A 368 13.18 -85.60 -27.95
C GLY A 368 12.18 -86.49 -28.70
N VAL A 369 12.34 -86.60 -30.02
CA VAL A 369 11.84 -87.71 -30.86
C VAL A 369 12.99 -88.24 -31.68
#